data_AF-A0AA35WHJ4-F1
#
_entry.id   AF-A0AA35WHJ4-F1
#
_cell.length_a   1.000
_cell.length_b   1.000
_cell.length_c   1.000
_cell.angle_alpha   90.00
_cell.angle_beta   90.00
_cell.angle_gamma   90.00
#
_symmetry.space_group_name_H-M   'P 1'
#
loop_
_entity.id
_entity.type
_entity.pdbx_description
1 polymer ?
#
loop_
_entity_poly.entity_id
_entity_poly.type
_entity_poly.pdbx_seq_one_letter_code
_entity_poly.pdbx_strand_id
1 'polypeptide(L)'
;MDPRSEISWQLDTNFKPKINQGQLNSTECPCSKEYLNLINKCWTFSPQTRPLFPRVKRELKQINPSNTSAIDNMMQLMEKYSKHLETLVKERTAELEVEKEKATDLLYRMIPQAVAEELKNGKMVNAEEFDGVTIFFSDIVGFTTLAGDSSPMQIVELLNNLYTEFDEVLDHFDVYKVETIGDAYMVVSGVPRPNGDQHAGEIARMALKLVACCETFTIPHKAGTRLQIRAGVHSGSVCAGIVGKKMPRYCLFGDTVNTASRMESNSKGEIEHVL
;
A
#
# COMPACT_ATOMS: atom_id res chain seq x y z
N MET A 1 -46.88 -57.59 76.31
CA MET A 1 -46.79 -56.20 75.85
C MET A 1 -45.37 -55.96 75.40
N ASP A 2 -45.15 -55.95 74.08
CA ASP A 2 -43.92 -55.46 73.44
C ASP A 2 -44.39 -54.71 72.17
N PRO A 3 -44.29 -53.36 72.12
CA PRO A 3 -44.94 -52.56 71.11
C PRO A 3 -43.95 -52.26 69.98
N ARG A 4 -43.83 -53.18 69.02
CA ARG A 4 -43.24 -52.89 67.71
C ARG A 4 -44.13 -53.45 66.61
N SER A 5 -45.35 -52.91 66.58
CA SER A 5 -46.22 -52.97 65.41
C SER A 5 -45.55 -52.27 64.24
N GLU A 6 -45.60 -52.94 63.09
CA GLU A 6 -45.18 -52.53 61.77
C GLU A 6 -45.45 -51.05 61.48
N ILE A 7 -44.38 -50.27 61.28
CA ILE A 7 -44.48 -48.96 60.64
C ILE A 7 -44.55 -49.22 59.13
N SER A 8 -45.77 -49.30 58.61
CA SER A 8 -46.03 -49.21 57.18
C SER A 8 -45.69 -47.79 56.71
N TRP A 9 -44.58 -47.63 56.01
CA TRP A 9 -44.28 -46.38 55.30
C TRP A 9 -45.22 -46.26 54.10
N GLN A 10 -46.40 -45.69 54.31
CA GLN A 10 -47.14 -45.09 53.21
C GLN A 10 -46.37 -43.85 52.75
N LEU A 11 -45.43 -44.07 51.82
CA LEU A 11 -44.76 -43.02 51.07
C LEU A 11 -45.83 -42.21 50.35
N ASP A 12 -46.19 -41.06 50.89
CA ASP A 12 -47.08 -40.10 50.26
C ASP A 12 -46.37 -39.59 48.98
N THR A 13 -46.75 -40.10 47.82
CA THR A 13 -46.05 -39.94 46.54
C THR A 13 -46.31 -38.57 45.88
N ASN A 14 -46.02 -37.46 46.57
CA ASN A 14 -46.39 -36.12 46.11
C ASN A 14 -45.26 -35.07 46.09
N PHE A 15 -44.03 -35.44 45.74
CA PHE A 15 -42.98 -34.47 45.41
C PHE A 15 -43.06 -33.91 43.97
N LYS A 16 -44.10 -34.27 43.21
CA LYS A 16 -44.27 -33.85 41.81
C LYS A 16 -45.43 -32.85 41.69
N PRO A 17 -45.23 -31.64 41.14
CA PRO A 17 -46.33 -30.73 40.86
C PRO A 17 -47.42 -31.40 40.00
N LYS A 18 -48.68 -31.19 40.37
CA LYS A 18 -49.83 -31.66 39.60
C LYS A 18 -49.87 -30.92 38.26
N ILE A 19 -49.75 -31.67 37.16
CA ILE A 19 -49.91 -31.11 35.82
C ILE A 19 -51.41 -30.88 35.59
N ASN A 20 -51.85 -29.62 35.65
CA ASN A 20 -53.25 -29.26 35.46
C ASN A 20 -53.70 -29.61 34.03
N GLN A 21 -54.71 -30.47 33.91
CA GLN A 21 -55.34 -30.86 32.63
C GLN A 21 -56.47 -29.91 32.20
N GLY A 22 -56.59 -28.75 32.83
CA GLY A 22 -57.58 -27.73 32.47
C GLY A 22 -57.35 -27.19 31.06
N GLN A 23 -58.43 -26.79 30.38
CA GLN A 23 -58.42 -26.26 29.01
C GLN A 23 -57.41 -25.12 28.87
N LEU A 24 -56.22 -25.44 28.34
CA LEU A 24 -55.26 -24.46 27.85
C LEU A 24 -55.86 -23.85 26.58
N ASN A 25 -56.13 -22.54 26.59
CA ASN A 25 -56.68 -21.83 25.45
C ASN A 25 -55.76 -21.99 24.23
N SER A 26 -56.36 -22.29 23.07
CA SER A 26 -55.69 -22.67 21.82
C SER A 26 -54.83 -21.58 21.18
N THR A 27 -54.75 -20.39 21.79
CA THR A 27 -53.99 -19.23 21.29
C THR A 27 -52.55 -19.16 21.77
N GLU A 28 -52.13 -19.90 22.81
CA GLU A 28 -50.76 -19.84 23.36
C GLU A 28 -49.90 -21.08 23.03
N CYS A 29 -50.52 -22.22 22.69
CA CYS A 29 -49.80 -23.47 22.39
C CYS A 29 -50.49 -24.27 21.26
N PRO A 30 -49.88 -24.39 20.06
CA PRO A 30 -50.50 -25.02 18.90
C PRO A 30 -50.88 -26.49 19.10
N CYS A 31 -50.24 -27.21 20.03
CA CYS A 31 -50.48 -28.64 20.25
C CYS A 31 -50.39 -29.07 21.75
N SER A 32 -51.19 -28.43 22.61
CA SER A 32 -51.17 -28.62 24.07
C SER A 32 -51.14 -30.08 24.54
N LYS A 33 -51.92 -30.97 23.89
CA LYS A 33 -52.00 -32.39 24.27
C LYS A 33 -50.71 -33.18 24.05
N GLU A 34 -49.98 -32.89 22.98
CA GLU A 34 -48.75 -33.63 22.64
C GLU A 34 -47.59 -33.24 23.55
N TYR A 35 -47.49 -31.95 23.90
CA TYR A 35 -46.54 -31.48 24.92
C TYR A 35 -46.82 -32.09 26.29
N LEU A 36 -48.09 -32.10 26.72
CA LEU A 36 -48.48 -32.71 28.00
C LEU A 36 -48.14 -34.20 28.03
N ASN A 37 -48.39 -34.92 26.93
CA ASN A 37 -48.02 -36.33 26.80
C ASN A 37 -46.51 -36.55 26.89
N LEU A 38 -45.71 -35.70 26.25
CA LEU A 38 -44.24 -35.79 26.33
C LEU A 38 -43.72 -35.49 27.74
N ILE A 39 -44.27 -34.48 28.41
CA ILE A 39 -43.93 -34.13 29.81
C ILE A 39 -44.27 -35.31 30.72
N ASN A 40 -45.45 -35.92 30.58
CA ASN A 40 -45.86 -37.08 31.37
C ASN A 40 -44.94 -38.30 31.17
N LYS A 41 -44.49 -38.56 29.93
CA LYS A 41 -43.50 -39.60 29.63
C LYS A 41 -42.13 -39.31 30.26
N CYS A 42 -41.71 -38.05 30.31
CA CYS A 42 -40.47 -37.65 30.96
C CYS A 42 -40.57 -37.74 32.50
N TRP A 43 -41.79 -37.62 33.03
CA TRP A 43 -42.08 -37.58 34.46
C TRP A 43 -42.55 -38.92 35.06
N THR A 44 -42.44 -40.03 34.33
CA THR A 44 -42.87 -41.35 34.80
C THR A 44 -42.10 -41.77 36.07
N PHE A 45 -42.77 -42.50 36.98
CA PHE A 45 -42.18 -42.90 38.27
C PHE A 45 -40.96 -43.81 38.09
N SER A 46 -41.05 -44.76 37.15
CA SER A 46 -39.97 -45.67 36.79
C SER A 46 -38.89 -44.96 35.96
N PRO A 47 -37.62 -44.91 36.40
CA PRO A 47 -36.53 -44.28 35.65
C PRO A 47 -36.28 -44.94 34.28
N GLN A 48 -36.45 -46.26 34.21
CA GLN A 48 -36.20 -47.09 33.02
C GLN A 48 -37.14 -46.79 31.86
N THR A 49 -38.34 -46.25 32.14
CA THR A 49 -39.36 -45.95 31.12
C THR A 49 -39.31 -44.50 30.64
N ARG A 50 -38.44 -43.67 31.22
CA ARG A 50 -38.27 -42.29 30.78
C ARG A 50 -37.49 -42.26 29.46
N PRO A 51 -37.94 -41.49 28.47
CA PRO A 51 -37.20 -41.34 27.22
C PRO A 51 -35.84 -40.68 27.47
N LEU A 52 -34.81 -41.15 26.77
CA LEU A 52 -33.51 -40.50 26.74
C LEU A 52 -33.61 -39.10 26.11
N PHE A 53 -32.75 -38.18 26.55
CA PHE A 53 -32.73 -36.79 26.10
C PHE A 53 -32.74 -36.61 24.56
N PRO A 54 -32.00 -37.41 23.76
CA PRO A 54 -32.05 -37.31 22.29
C PRO A 54 -33.42 -37.64 21.69
N ARG A 55 -34.17 -38.55 22.34
CA ARG A 55 -35.52 -38.96 21.93
C ARG A 55 -36.55 -37.88 22.26
N VAL A 56 -36.43 -37.26 23.43
CA VAL A 56 -37.25 -36.09 23.83
C VAL A 56 -37.04 -34.93 22.88
N LYS A 57 -35.79 -34.61 22.51
CA LYS A 57 -35.46 -33.54 21.55
C LYS A 57 -36.06 -33.80 20.16
N ARG A 58 -36.12 -35.06 19.74
CA ARG A 58 -36.73 -35.47 18.47
C ARG A 58 -38.25 -35.36 18.49
N GLU A 59 -38.90 -35.82 19.56
CA GLU A 59 -40.35 -35.68 19.74
C GLU A 59 -40.75 -34.20 19.84
N LEU A 60 -39.99 -33.35 20.54
CA LEU A 60 -40.22 -31.89 20.57
C LEU A 60 -40.16 -31.25 19.18
N LYS A 61 -39.19 -31.63 18.34
CA LYS A 61 -39.07 -31.13 16.96
C LYS A 61 -40.23 -31.57 16.06
N GLN A 62 -40.83 -32.73 16.34
CA GLN A 62 -42.01 -33.22 15.62
C GLN A 62 -43.30 -32.51 16.05
N ILE A 63 -43.44 -32.23 17.34
CA ILE A 63 -44.60 -31.52 17.91
C ILE A 63 -44.59 -30.03 17.51
N ASN A 64 -43.42 -29.46 17.26
CA ASN A 64 -43.27 -28.06 16.83
C ASN A 64 -42.23 -27.88 15.72
N PRO A 65 -42.57 -28.27 14.49
CA PRO A 65 -41.67 -28.18 13.35
C PRO A 65 -41.32 -26.73 12.98
N SER A 66 -42.16 -25.75 13.32
CA SER A 66 -42.01 -24.33 12.97
C SER A 66 -41.05 -23.55 13.89
N ASN A 67 -40.84 -23.98 15.13
CA ASN A 67 -39.91 -23.30 16.06
C ASN A 67 -38.43 -23.73 15.88
N THR A 68 -38.15 -24.52 14.84
CA THR A 68 -36.78 -24.89 14.42
C THR A 68 -36.34 -24.12 13.17
N SER A 69 -37.01 -23.00 12.83
CA SER A 69 -36.83 -22.34 11.53
C SER A 69 -36.35 -20.89 11.65
N ALA A 70 -36.94 -20.05 12.51
CA ALA A 70 -36.58 -18.62 12.53
C ALA A 70 -35.15 -18.33 13.02
N ILE A 71 -34.74 -18.91 14.15
CA ILE A 71 -33.41 -18.65 14.74
C ILE A 71 -32.31 -19.35 13.92
N ASP A 72 -32.52 -20.60 13.52
CA ASP A 72 -31.55 -21.35 12.70
C ASP A 72 -31.38 -20.72 11.30
N ASN A 73 -32.47 -20.26 10.67
CA ASN A 73 -32.38 -19.52 9.40
C ASN A 73 -31.66 -18.17 9.58
N MET A 74 -31.92 -17.46 10.69
CA MET A 74 -31.23 -16.19 10.99
C MET A 74 -29.74 -16.42 11.25
N MET A 75 -29.39 -17.52 11.91
CA MET A 75 -28.00 -17.91 12.17
C MET A 75 -27.26 -18.32 10.89
N GLN A 76 -27.91 -19.09 10.00
CA GLN A 76 -27.38 -19.40 8.66
C GLN A 76 -27.25 -18.17 7.77
N LEU A 77 -28.21 -17.25 7.86
CA LEU A 77 -28.19 -16.00 7.12
C LEU A 77 -27.04 -15.11 7.62
N MET A 78 -26.87 -14.98 8.93
CA MET A 78 -25.74 -14.29 9.55
C MET A 78 -24.40 -14.91 9.14
N GLU A 79 -24.29 -16.24 9.12
CA GLU A 79 -23.06 -16.92 8.69
C GLU A 79 -22.75 -16.64 7.21
N LYS A 80 -23.75 -16.69 6.33
CA LYS A 80 -23.60 -16.31 4.92
C LYS A 80 -23.20 -14.85 4.75
N TYR A 81 -23.83 -13.94 5.50
CA TYR A 81 -23.45 -12.53 5.49
C TYR A 81 -22.03 -12.31 6.00
N SER A 82 -21.60 -13.00 7.07
CA SER A 82 -20.24 -12.91 7.61
C SER A 82 -19.21 -13.36 6.58
N LYS A 83 -19.41 -14.53 5.96
CA LYS A 83 -18.51 -15.05 4.91
C LYS A 83 -18.46 -14.14 3.69
N HIS A 84 -19.61 -13.60 3.29
CA HIS A 84 -19.67 -12.65 2.19
C HIS A 84 -18.95 -11.34 2.52
N LEU A 85 -19.15 -10.80 3.74
CA LEU A 85 -18.45 -9.61 4.23
C LEU A 85 -16.94 -9.84 4.31
N GLU A 86 -16.48 -10.98 4.82
CA GLU A 86 -15.07 -11.33 4.84
C GLU A 86 -14.47 -11.38 3.43
N THR A 87 -15.21 -11.96 2.48
CA THR A 87 -14.79 -12.01 1.07
C THR A 87 -14.70 -10.61 0.49
N LEU A 88 -15.73 -9.78 0.68
CA LEU A 88 -15.74 -8.39 0.21
C LEU A 88 -14.63 -7.55 0.85
N VAL A 89 -14.41 -7.67 2.17
CA VAL A 89 -13.33 -6.98 2.87
C VAL A 89 -11.98 -7.41 2.30
N LYS A 90 -11.78 -8.71 2.06
CA LYS A 90 -10.54 -9.22 1.48
C LYS A 90 -10.31 -8.69 0.07
N GLU A 91 -11.34 -8.69 -0.78
CA GLU A 91 -11.28 -8.14 -2.14
C GLU A 91 -10.95 -6.65 -2.12
N ARG A 92 -11.67 -5.85 -1.32
CA ARG A 92 -11.42 -4.41 -1.20
C ARG A 92 -10.06 -4.08 -0.60
N THR A 93 -9.59 -4.87 0.36
CA THR A 93 -8.25 -4.69 0.95
C THR A 93 -7.17 -5.00 -0.08
N ALA A 94 -7.35 -6.01 -0.93
CA ALA A 94 -6.43 -6.32 -2.01
C ALA A 94 -6.41 -5.21 -3.09
N GLU A 95 -7.57 -4.70 -3.51
CA GLU A 95 -7.67 -3.56 -4.42
C GLU A 95 -6.96 -2.31 -3.85
N LEU A 96 -7.16 -2.03 -2.56
CA LEU A 96 -6.54 -0.91 -1.88
C LEU A 96 -5.02 -1.03 -1.82
N GLU A 97 -4.49 -2.23 -1.57
CA GLU A 97 -3.04 -2.43 -1.52
C GLU A 97 -2.39 -2.24 -2.91
N VAL A 98 -3.03 -2.73 -3.97
CA VAL A 98 -2.58 -2.50 -5.35
C VAL A 98 -2.57 -1.00 -5.70
N GLU A 99 -3.62 -0.27 -5.31
CA GLU A 99 -3.69 1.16 -5.57
C GLU A 99 -2.65 1.95 -4.76
N LYS A 100 -2.42 1.54 -3.50
CA LYS A 100 -1.40 2.12 -2.62
C LYS A 100 0.02 1.85 -3.13
N GLU A 101 0.28 0.68 -3.71
CA GLU A 101 1.56 0.35 -4.34
C GLU A 101 1.81 1.24 -5.55
N LYS A 102 0.82 1.40 -6.45
CA LYS A 102 0.92 2.31 -7.60
C LYS A 102 1.16 3.76 -7.17
N ALA A 103 0.43 4.24 -6.15
CA ALA A 103 0.63 5.58 -5.62
C ALA A 103 2.02 5.78 -5.02
N THR A 104 2.56 4.74 -4.37
CA THR A 104 3.93 4.76 -3.80
C THR A 104 4.98 4.76 -4.91
N ASP A 105 4.82 3.95 -5.96
CA ASP A 105 5.73 3.92 -7.11
C ASP A 105 5.79 5.27 -7.82
N LEU A 106 4.64 5.91 -8.07
CA LEU A 106 4.59 7.25 -8.65
C LEU A 106 5.28 8.30 -7.77
N LEU A 107 5.13 8.20 -6.44
CA LEU A 107 5.78 9.11 -5.51
C LEU A 107 7.32 8.98 -5.58
N TYR A 108 7.84 7.76 -5.66
CA TYR A 108 9.28 7.50 -5.76
C TYR A 108 9.89 7.95 -7.09
N ARG A 109 9.09 8.03 -8.17
CA ARG A 109 9.53 8.60 -9.45
C ARG A 109 9.67 10.12 -9.40
N MET A 110 8.96 10.79 -8.49
CA MET A 110 8.95 12.26 -8.39
C MET A 110 9.95 12.78 -7.34
N ILE A 111 10.18 12.03 -6.26
CA ILE A 111 10.94 12.48 -5.09
C ILE A 111 11.79 11.30 -4.58
N PRO A 112 13.01 11.54 -4.04
CA PRO A 112 13.83 10.47 -3.54
C PRO A 112 13.13 9.61 -2.48
N GLN A 113 13.33 8.29 -2.50
CA GLN A 113 12.65 7.35 -1.60
C GLN A 113 12.76 7.70 -0.12
N ALA A 114 13.95 8.13 0.33
CA ALA A 114 14.17 8.51 1.74
C ALA A 114 13.22 9.63 2.18
N VAL A 115 13.03 10.61 1.30
CA VAL A 115 12.19 11.79 1.49
C VAL A 115 10.70 11.44 1.34
N ALA A 116 10.37 10.57 0.38
CA ALA A 116 9.01 10.08 0.15
C ALA A 116 8.45 9.30 1.36
N GLU A 117 9.28 8.48 2.01
CA GLU A 117 8.88 7.75 3.23
C GLU A 117 8.54 8.69 4.40
N GLU A 118 9.28 9.79 4.55
CA GLU A 118 8.96 10.80 5.56
C GLU A 118 7.63 11.49 5.30
N LEU A 119 7.38 11.87 4.04
CA LEU A 119 6.10 12.45 3.61
C LEU A 119 4.93 11.49 3.83
N LYS A 120 5.11 10.20 3.51
CA LYS A 120 4.10 9.15 3.71
C LYS A 120 3.75 8.96 5.19
N ASN A 121 4.71 9.17 6.08
CA ASN A 121 4.53 9.15 7.53
C ASN A 121 3.97 10.48 8.09
N GLY A 122 3.65 11.46 7.24
CA GLY A 122 3.12 12.76 7.66
C GLY A 122 4.15 13.66 8.35
N LYS A 123 5.45 13.35 8.22
CA LYS A 123 6.52 14.18 8.77
C LYS A 123 6.81 15.35 7.84
N MET A 124 7.21 16.48 8.42
CA MET A 124 7.80 17.56 7.64
C MET A 124 9.24 17.20 7.32
N VAL A 125 9.56 17.18 6.02
CA VAL A 125 10.94 17.02 5.55
C VAL A 125 11.62 18.36 5.70
N ASN A 126 12.57 18.43 6.63
CA ASN A 126 13.37 19.62 6.83
C ASN A 126 14.49 19.70 5.79
N ALA A 127 15.02 20.90 5.57
CA ALA A 127 16.23 21.04 4.78
C ALA A 127 17.42 20.46 5.55
N GLU A 128 18.28 19.74 4.85
CA GLU A 128 19.48 19.11 5.37
C GLU A 128 20.72 19.65 4.66
N GLU A 129 21.81 19.80 5.40
CA GLU A 129 23.10 20.22 4.86
C GLU A 129 23.97 18.99 4.58
N PHE A 130 24.58 18.96 3.41
CA PHE A 130 25.44 17.90 2.93
C PHE A 130 26.80 18.49 2.60
N ASP A 131 27.85 18.07 3.33
CA ASP A 131 29.19 18.64 3.18
C ASP A 131 29.93 18.14 1.93
N GLY A 132 29.70 16.88 1.55
CA GLY A 132 30.40 16.20 0.46
C GLY A 132 29.42 15.78 -0.62
N VAL A 133 29.16 16.67 -1.58
CA VAL A 133 28.39 16.34 -2.79
C VAL A 133 29.18 16.69 -4.03
N THR A 134 28.80 16.10 -5.16
CA THR A 134 29.30 16.51 -6.48
C THR A 134 28.15 16.70 -7.43
N ILE A 135 28.14 17.85 -8.09
CA ILE A 135 27.11 18.28 -9.01
C ILE A 135 27.67 18.23 -10.42
N PHE A 136 26.91 17.62 -11.31
CA PHE A 136 27.07 17.65 -12.75
C PHE A 136 25.98 18.51 -13.36
N PHE A 137 26.38 19.45 -14.21
CA PHE A 137 25.50 20.19 -15.10
C PHE A 137 25.91 19.90 -16.54
N SER A 138 24.95 19.61 -17.41
CA SER A 138 25.18 19.66 -18.85
C SER A 138 24.18 20.52 -19.58
N ASP A 139 24.59 21.00 -20.74
CA ASP A 139 23.79 21.78 -21.67
C ASP A 139 24.07 21.35 -23.11
N ILE A 140 23.09 21.49 -24.00
CA ILE A 140 23.25 21.08 -25.41
C ILE A 140 23.90 22.22 -26.19
N VAL A 141 25.05 21.94 -26.82
CA VAL A 141 25.74 22.93 -27.65
C VAL A 141 24.89 23.30 -28.85
N GLY A 142 24.58 24.59 -29.00
CA GLY A 142 23.83 25.10 -30.14
C GLY A 142 22.33 24.76 -30.11
N PHE A 143 21.78 24.40 -28.95
CA PHE A 143 20.35 24.08 -28.81
C PHE A 143 19.43 25.17 -29.32
N THR A 144 19.74 26.45 -29.07
CA THR A 144 18.91 27.57 -29.55
C THR A 144 18.78 27.58 -31.08
N THR A 145 19.87 27.29 -31.81
CA THR A 145 19.85 27.20 -33.27
C THR A 145 19.10 25.95 -33.71
N LEU A 146 19.32 24.82 -33.05
CA LEU A 146 18.63 23.57 -33.34
C LEU A 146 17.11 23.71 -33.15
N ALA A 147 16.69 24.35 -32.07
CA ALA A 147 15.29 24.64 -31.75
C ALA A 147 14.66 25.67 -32.71
N GLY A 148 15.44 26.64 -33.20
CA GLY A 148 14.97 27.58 -34.22
C GLY A 148 14.73 26.95 -35.60
N ASP A 149 15.54 25.94 -35.96
CA ASP A 149 15.46 25.24 -37.24
C ASP A 149 14.44 24.09 -37.28
N SER A 150 13.95 23.66 -36.12
CA SER A 150 13.15 22.43 -35.98
C SER A 150 11.74 22.75 -35.52
N SER A 151 10.77 21.89 -35.85
CA SER A 151 9.43 22.04 -35.29
C SER A 151 9.42 21.73 -33.78
N PRO A 152 8.52 22.33 -32.99
CA PRO A 152 8.40 22.03 -31.56
C PRO A 152 8.24 20.54 -31.27
N MET A 153 7.49 19.81 -32.12
CA MET A 153 7.30 18.36 -31.96
C MET A 153 8.62 17.59 -32.11
N GLN A 154 9.46 17.97 -33.08
CA GLN A 154 10.77 17.35 -33.29
C GLN A 154 11.74 17.61 -32.14
N ILE A 155 11.66 18.78 -31.49
CA ILE A 155 12.49 19.10 -30.32
C ILE A 155 12.06 18.30 -29.10
N VAL A 156 10.75 18.15 -28.89
CA VAL A 156 10.23 17.30 -27.80
C VAL A 156 10.66 15.85 -27.99
N GLU A 157 10.54 15.31 -29.21
CA GLU A 157 10.99 13.95 -29.53
C GLU A 157 12.50 13.78 -29.32
N LEU A 158 13.30 14.75 -29.77
CA LEU A 158 14.75 14.76 -29.55
C LEU A 158 15.11 14.73 -28.06
N LEU A 159 14.54 15.64 -27.26
CA LEU A 159 14.84 15.73 -25.83
C LEU A 159 14.39 14.47 -25.09
N ASN A 160 13.21 13.92 -25.42
CA ASN A 160 12.74 12.69 -24.82
C ASN A 160 13.67 11.51 -25.11
N ASN A 161 14.11 11.35 -26.36
CA ASN A 161 15.02 10.26 -26.73
C ASN A 161 16.37 10.41 -26.03
N LEU A 162 16.93 11.64 -26.02
CA LEU A 162 18.20 11.93 -25.35
C LEU A 162 18.12 11.65 -23.84
N TYR A 163 17.08 12.17 -23.18
CA TYR A 163 16.94 11.97 -21.74
C TYR A 163 16.60 10.53 -21.37
N THR A 164 15.95 9.76 -22.25
CA THR A 164 15.76 8.33 -22.04
C THR A 164 17.10 7.60 -22.02
N GLU A 165 17.97 7.85 -23.00
CA GLU A 165 19.32 7.26 -23.03
C GLU A 165 20.17 7.70 -21.83
N PHE A 166 20.05 8.96 -21.40
CA PHE A 166 20.77 9.44 -20.22
C PHE A 166 20.25 8.77 -18.95
N ASP A 167 18.94 8.68 -18.78
CA ASP A 167 18.31 8.06 -17.60
C ASP A 167 18.71 6.56 -17.50
N GLU A 168 18.84 5.84 -18.61
CA GLU A 168 19.39 4.46 -18.63
C GLU A 168 20.84 4.40 -18.14
N VAL A 169 21.67 5.41 -18.45
CA VAL A 169 23.04 5.50 -17.93
C VAL A 169 23.03 5.76 -16.43
N LEU A 170 22.16 6.65 -15.94
CA LEU A 170 22.07 7.03 -14.54
C LEU A 170 21.74 5.83 -13.63
N ASP A 171 20.92 4.88 -14.09
CA ASP A 171 20.54 3.67 -13.34
C ASP A 171 21.75 2.80 -12.89
N HIS A 172 22.92 3.00 -13.51
CA HIS A 172 24.15 2.28 -13.20
C HIS A 172 25.06 2.97 -12.17
N PHE A 173 24.70 4.17 -11.71
CA PHE A 173 25.52 5.00 -10.81
C PHE A 173 24.72 5.44 -9.58
N ASP A 174 25.42 5.73 -8.48
CA ASP A 174 24.80 6.28 -7.27
C ASP A 174 24.62 7.80 -7.41
N VAL A 175 23.59 8.17 -8.17
CA VAL A 175 23.32 9.56 -8.55
C VAL A 175 21.82 9.87 -8.49
N TYR A 176 21.49 11.14 -8.29
CA TYR A 176 20.13 11.66 -8.27
C TYR A 176 19.95 12.75 -9.33
N LYS A 177 18.95 12.56 -10.19
CA LYS A 177 18.54 13.53 -11.21
C LYS A 177 17.71 14.64 -10.58
N VAL A 178 18.10 15.89 -10.82
CA VAL A 178 17.40 17.08 -10.33
C VAL A 178 16.54 17.66 -11.43
N GLU A 179 15.29 18.01 -11.13
CA GLU A 179 14.42 18.68 -12.10
C GLU A 179 14.94 20.10 -12.42
N THR A 180 15.28 20.32 -13.69
CA THR A 180 15.76 21.60 -14.24
C THR A 180 14.79 22.17 -15.26
N ILE A 181 15.02 23.43 -15.63
CA ILE A 181 14.26 24.13 -16.67
C ILE A 181 15.08 24.12 -17.96
N GLY A 182 14.48 23.70 -19.07
CA GLY A 182 15.09 23.76 -20.41
C GLY A 182 15.81 22.49 -20.83
N ASP A 183 16.90 22.67 -21.58
CA ASP A 183 17.81 21.64 -22.10
C ASP A 183 18.98 21.32 -21.16
N ALA A 184 19.05 22.02 -20.02
CA ALA A 184 20.01 21.73 -18.97
C ALA A 184 19.67 20.41 -18.29
N TYR A 185 20.66 19.55 -18.09
CA TYR A 185 20.54 18.27 -17.39
C TYR A 185 21.42 18.30 -16.13
N MET A 186 20.78 18.23 -14.94
CA MET A 186 21.47 18.32 -13.66
C MET A 186 21.39 16.99 -12.90
N VAL A 187 22.55 16.52 -12.45
CA VAL A 187 22.68 15.28 -11.71
C VAL A 187 23.61 15.50 -10.53
N VAL A 188 23.31 14.88 -9.39
CA VAL A 188 24.08 15.06 -8.15
C VAL A 188 24.34 13.72 -7.49
N SER A 189 25.54 13.53 -6.95
CA SER A 189 25.87 12.40 -6.08
C SER A 189 26.17 12.87 -4.66
N GLY A 190 25.93 12.01 -3.67
CA GLY A 190 25.99 12.33 -2.24
C GLY A 190 24.67 12.83 -1.64
N VAL A 191 23.59 12.87 -2.43
CA VAL A 191 22.21 13.18 -2.01
C VAL A 191 21.22 12.16 -2.58
N PRO A 192 20.08 11.89 -1.91
CA PRO A 192 19.68 12.38 -0.58
C PRO A 192 20.42 11.68 0.57
N ARG A 193 21.27 10.69 0.27
CA ARG A 193 22.08 9.97 1.25
C ARG A 193 23.57 10.25 0.95
N PRO A 194 24.37 10.63 1.96
CA PRO A 194 25.80 10.77 1.78
C PRO A 194 26.44 9.43 1.42
N ASN A 195 27.36 9.42 0.47
CA ASN A 195 28.10 8.22 0.04
C ASN A 195 29.62 8.34 0.31
N GLY A 196 30.02 9.21 1.25
CA GLY A 196 31.42 9.48 1.56
C GLY A 196 32.17 10.07 0.37
N ASP A 197 33.44 9.70 0.17
CA ASP A 197 34.27 10.25 -0.92
C ASP A 197 33.92 9.69 -2.32
N GLN A 198 32.88 8.86 -2.44
CA GLN A 198 32.50 8.23 -3.70
C GLN A 198 31.78 9.18 -4.65
N HIS A 199 31.13 10.24 -4.14
CA HIS A 199 30.31 11.16 -4.94
C HIS A 199 31.02 11.69 -6.19
N ALA A 200 32.29 12.08 -6.07
CA ALA A 200 33.06 12.64 -7.18
C ALA A 200 33.39 11.57 -8.23
N GLY A 201 33.72 10.36 -7.79
CA GLY A 201 34.04 9.23 -8.66
C GLY A 201 32.82 8.67 -9.39
N GLU A 202 31.64 8.68 -8.77
CA GLU A 202 30.36 8.36 -9.41
C GLU A 202 30.05 9.36 -10.54
N ILE A 203 30.07 10.66 -10.23
CA ILE A 203 29.80 11.71 -11.22
C ILE A 203 30.82 11.72 -12.36
N ALA A 204 32.12 11.58 -12.07
CA ALA A 204 33.14 11.58 -13.11
C ALA A 204 32.97 10.41 -14.10
N ARG A 205 32.68 9.20 -13.60
CA ARG A 205 32.42 8.03 -14.46
C ARG A 205 31.13 8.17 -15.25
N MET A 206 30.08 8.67 -14.62
CA MET A 206 28.80 8.96 -15.27
C MET A 206 28.99 9.98 -16.40
N ALA A 207 29.66 11.11 -16.13
CA ALA A 207 29.92 12.16 -17.11
C ALA A 207 30.62 11.63 -18.37
N LEU A 208 31.66 10.80 -18.19
CA LEU A 208 32.36 10.16 -19.31
C LEU A 208 31.43 9.24 -20.13
N LYS A 209 30.49 8.54 -19.48
CA LYS A 209 29.51 7.70 -20.19
C LYS A 209 28.45 8.51 -20.93
N LEU A 210 27.97 9.60 -20.35
CA LEU A 210 27.02 10.50 -21.01
C LEU A 210 27.62 11.13 -22.28
N VAL A 211 28.89 11.52 -22.23
CA VAL A 211 29.56 12.07 -23.42
C VAL A 211 29.76 11.00 -24.49
N ALA A 212 30.16 9.78 -24.11
CA ALA A 212 30.25 8.66 -25.06
C ALA A 212 28.89 8.31 -25.70
N CYS A 213 27.79 8.39 -24.94
CA CYS A 213 26.43 8.22 -25.45
C CYS A 213 26.08 9.29 -26.51
N CYS A 214 26.45 10.55 -26.28
CA CYS A 214 26.25 11.64 -27.24
C CYS A 214 26.97 11.41 -28.59
N GLU A 215 28.14 10.75 -28.58
CA GLU A 215 28.87 10.44 -29.83
C GLU A 215 28.12 9.46 -30.72
N THR A 216 27.36 8.53 -30.13
CA THR A 216 26.55 7.54 -30.84
C THR A 216 25.12 8.01 -31.12
N PHE A 217 24.65 9.02 -30.37
CA PHE A 217 23.30 9.54 -30.47
C PHE A 217 23.06 10.20 -31.83
N THR A 218 21.95 9.83 -32.48
CA THR A 218 21.58 10.38 -33.80
C THR A 218 20.27 11.15 -33.69
N ILE A 219 20.29 12.41 -34.17
CA ILE A 219 19.10 13.28 -34.18
C ILE A 219 18.13 12.78 -35.27
N PRO A 220 16.90 12.32 -34.91
CA PRO A 220 15.99 11.67 -35.86
C PRO A 220 15.64 12.53 -37.09
N HIS A 221 15.51 13.84 -36.89
CA HIS A 221 15.08 14.79 -37.93
C HIS A 221 16.25 15.53 -38.62
N LYS A 222 17.50 15.34 -38.17
CA LYS A 222 18.71 15.96 -38.75
C LYS A 222 19.83 14.92 -38.83
N ALA A 223 19.70 14.01 -39.79
CA ALA A 223 20.71 13.00 -40.06
C ALA A 223 22.06 13.64 -40.42
N GLY A 224 23.14 13.17 -39.78
CA GLY A 224 24.50 13.66 -40.00
C GLY A 224 24.96 14.77 -39.04
N THR A 225 24.04 15.36 -38.25
CA THR A 225 24.41 16.26 -37.16
C THR A 225 24.71 15.44 -35.91
N ARG A 226 25.92 15.62 -35.35
CA ARG A 226 26.29 15.03 -34.06
C ARG A 226 25.81 15.93 -32.93
N LEU A 227 25.22 15.34 -31.91
CA LEU A 227 24.88 16.04 -30.69
C LEU A 227 26.16 16.26 -29.88
N GLN A 228 26.35 17.48 -29.38
CA GLN A 228 27.44 17.80 -28.47
C GLN A 228 26.86 18.40 -27.20
N ILE A 229 27.41 18.00 -26.05
CA ILE A 229 27.03 18.54 -24.76
C ILE A 229 28.24 19.23 -24.12
N ARG A 230 27.97 20.33 -23.42
CA ARG A 230 28.90 20.91 -22.45
C ARG A 230 28.63 20.30 -21.11
N ALA A 231 29.67 20.14 -20.30
CA ALA A 231 29.55 19.66 -18.94
C ALA A 231 30.35 20.53 -17.98
N GLY A 232 29.79 20.81 -16.82
CA GLY A 232 30.45 21.42 -15.67
C GLY A 232 30.28 20.53 -14.45
N VAL A 233 31.37 20.29 -13.74
CA VAL A 233 31.38 19.47 -12.52
C VAL A 233 32.00 20.25 -11.38
N HIS A 234 31.33 20.28 -10.23
CA HIS A 234 31.88 20.89 -9.04
C HIS A 234 31.48 20.13 -7.77
N SER A 235 32.41 20.03 -6.83
CA SER A 235 32.21 19.39 -5.53
C SER A 235 32.25 20.43 -4.42
N GLY A 236 31.40 20.27 -3.41
CA GLY A 236 31.30 21.18 -2.28
C GLY A 236 30.09 20.88 -1.43
N SER A 237 29.79 21.75 -0.47
CA SER A 237 28.61 21.60 0.38
C SER A 237 27.34 22.15 -0.27
N VAL A 238 26.20 21.57 0.07
CA VAL A 238 24.87 22.02 -0.39
C VAL A 238 23.84 21.87 0.72
N CYS A 239 22.80 22.69 0.65
CA CYS A 239 21.59 22.50 1.43
C CYS A 239 20.52 21.91 0.50
N ALA A 240 19.92 20.78 0.86
CA ALA A 240 18.89 20.11 0.06
C ALA A 240 17.60 19.93 0.87
N GLY A 241 16.45 20.06 0.21
CA GLY A 241 15.16 19.93 0.90
C GLY A 241 13.96 20.02 -0.05
N ILE A 242 12.78 19.77 0.49
CA ILE A 242 11.53 19.89 -0.29
C ILE A 242 11.07 21.34 -0.33
N VAL A 243 10.80 21.83 -1.54
CA VAL A 243 10.16 23.12 -1.78
C VAL A 243 8.77 22.92 -2.37
N GLY A 244 7.79 23.66 -1.84
CA GLY A 244 6.42 23.68 -2.34
C GLY A 244 5.47 22.71 -1.63
N LYS A 245 4.29 23.20 -1.25
CA LYS A 245 3.27 22.41 -0.53
C LYS A 245 2.34 21.62 -1.47
N LYS A 246 2.03 22.16 -2.65
CA LYS A 246 1.13 21.54 -3.63
C LYS A 246 1.87 20.66 -4.64
N MET A 247 3.07 21.10 -5.05
CA MET A 247 3.96 20.38 -5.97
C MET A 247 5.32 20.31 -5.29
N PRO A 248 5.53 19.32 -4.39
CA PRO A 248 6.79 19.16 -3.68
C PRO A 248 7.89 18.77 -4.65
N ARG A 249 9.00 19.52 -4.63
CA ARG A 249 10.21 19.23 -5.40
C ARG A 249 11.41 19.15 -4.48
N TYR A 250 12.25 18.15 -4.67
CA TYR A 250 13.53 18.07 -3.96
C TYR A 250 14.53 18.99 -4.66
N CYS A 251 14.88 20.09 -4.00
CA CYS A 251 15.73 21.14 -4.55
C CYS A 251 17.05 21.22 -3.80
N LEU A 252 18.10 21.60 -4.51
CA LEU A 252 19.41 21.90 -3.94
C LEU A 252 19.71 23.39 -3.99
N PHE A 253 20.34 23.89 -2.94
CA PHE A 253 20.73 25.28 -2.77
C PHE A 253 22.18 25.35 -2.28
N GLY A 254 22.88 26.42 -2.66
CA GLY A 254 24.24 26.69 -2.22
C GLY A 254 25.12 27.20 -3.34
N ASP A 255 26.26 27.76 -2.97
CA ASP A 255 27.24 28.30 -3.93
C ASP A 255 27.84 27.21 -4.83
N THR A 256 27.89 25.96 -4.35
CA THR A 256 28.32 24.80 -5.14
C THR A 256 27.45 24.61 -6.39
N VAL A 257 26.13 24.79 -6.28
CA VAL A 257 25.20 24.70 -7.43
C VAL A 257 25.50 25.78 -8.47
N ASN A 258 25.66 27.02 -8.00
CA ASN A 258 25.96 28.16 -8.86
C ASN A 258 27.34 28.02 -9.51
N THR A 259 28.32 27.47 -8.80
CA THR A 259 29.68 27.26 -9.29
C THR A 259 29.69 26.16 -10.36
N ALA A 260 29.00 25.04 -10.14
CA ALA A 260 28.85 23.98 -11.14
C ALA A 260 28.21 24.51 -12.43
N SER A 261 27.13 25.31 -12.32
CA SER A 261 26.49 25.95 -13.47
C SER A 261 27.44 26.92 -14.19
N ARG A 262 28.26 27.70 -13.48
CA ARG A 262 29.28 28.55 -14.12
C ARG A 262 30.38 27.75 -14.79
N MET A 263 30.76 26.59 -14.25
CA MET A 263 31.75 25.72 -14.88
C MET A 263 31.22 25.14 -16.20
N GLU A 264 29.95 24.79 -16.26
CA GLU A 264 29.28 24.40 -17.51
C GLU A 264 29.32 25.54 -18.52
N SER A 265 28.86 26.74 -18.12
CA SER A 265 28.67 27.84 -19.07
C SER A 265 29.99 28.40 -19.61
N ASN A 266 31.07 28.27 -18.83
CA ASN A 266 32.43 28.63 -19.26
C ASN A 266 33.14 27.50 -20.01
N SER A 267 32.56 26.29 -20.09
CA SER A 267 33.14 25.22 -20.88
C SER A 267 33.06 25.54 -22.37
N LYS A 268 34.16 25.33 -23.08
CA LYS A 268 34.10 25.21 -24.55
C LYS A 268 33.34 23.92 -24.89
N GLY A 269 32.80 23.82 -26.11
CA GLY A 269 31.85 22.77 -26.55
C GLY A 269 32.36 21.32 -26.58
N GLU A 270 33.43 21.00 -25.87
CA GLU A 270 33.98 19.67 -25.61
C GLU A 270 34.45 19.68 -24.15
N ILE A 271 34.42 18.55 -23.43
CA ILE A 271 34.78 18.49 -22.00
C ILE A 271 36.22 18.98 -21.77
N GLU A 272 36.42 20.29 -21.59
CA GLU A 272 37.74 20.86 -21.24
C GLU A 272 37.83 21.16 -19.74
N HIS A 273 36.70 21.33 -19.04
CA HIS A 273 36.65 21.74 -17.63
C HIS A 273 36.22 20.60 -16.72
N VAL A 274 37.08 19.58 -16.58
CA VAL A 274 37.03 18.62 -15.47
C VAL A 274 38.35 18.73 -14.72
N LEU A 275 38.55 19.83 -13.98
CA LEU A 275 39.52 19.97 -12.89
C LEU A 275 39.05 21.08 -11.94
#